data_AF-A0A401REN6-F1
#
_entry.id   AF-A0A401REN6-F1
#
_cell.length_a   1.000
_cell.length_b   1.000
_cell.length_c   1.000
_cell.angle_alpha   90.00
_cell.angle_beta   90.00
_cell.angle_gamma   90.00
#
_symmetry.space_group_name_H-M   'P 1'
#
loop_
_entity.id
_entity.type
_entity.pdbx_description
1 polymer ?
#
loop_
_entity_poly.entity_id
_entity_poly.type
_entity_poly.pdbx_seq_one_letter_code
_entity_poly.pdbx_strand_id
1 'polypeptide(L)' 'GNNDDLILSCCLHYCKDKAKDLMPVNKDEPVRLRRDVVLLTDDRNMRVKALTHNVPVRAIPVFLKWAKVG' A
#
# COMPACT_ATOMS: atom_id res chain seq x y z
N GLY A 1 4.36 18.45 -7.84
CA GLY A 1 4.34 17.35 -6.88
C GLY A 1 4.28 17.95 -5.50
N ASN A 2 3.06 18.16 -4.99
CA ASN A 2 2.86 18.60 -3.62
C ASN A 2 1.72 17.75 -3.04
N ASN A 3 0.59 17.71 -3.75
CA ASN A 3 -0.55 16.88 -3.34
C ASN A 3 -0.27 15.37 -3.42
N ASP A 4 0.36 14.88 -4.48
CA ASP A 4 0.71 13.45 -4.58
C ASP A 4 1.56 12.98 -3.39
N ASP A 5 2.51 13.82 -2.98
CA ASP A 5 3.47 13.47 -1.94
C ASP A 5 2.80 13.56 -0.56
N LEU A 6 1.87 14.50 -0.37
CA LEU A 6 1.00 14.56 0.80
C LEU A 6 0.07 13.34 0.88
N ILE A 7 -0.58 12.96 -0.22
CA ILE A 7 -1.45 11.77 -0.28
C ILE A 7 -0.64 10.51 0.02
N LEU A 8 0.56 10.39 -0.55
CA LEU A 8 1.45 9.26 -0.29
C LEU A 8 1.89 9.23 1.17
N SER A 9 2.27 10.38 1.74
CA SER A 9 2.61 10.53 3.16
C SER A 9 1.46 10.08 4.07
N CYS A 10 0.23 10.46 3.73
CA CYS A 10 -0.98 9.97 4.43
C CYS A 10 -1.10 8.44 4.39
N CYS A 11 -0.78 7.79 3.26
CA CYS A 11 -0.78 6.33 3.17
C CYS A 11 0.33 5.70 4.03
N LEU A 12 1.54 6.28 3.96
CA LEU A 12 2.72 5.80 4.68
C LEU A 12 2.58 5.91 6.19
N HIS A 13 1.77 6.85 6.69
CA HIS A 13 1.42 6.93 8.11
C HIS A 13 0.87 5.60 8.68
N TYR A 14 0.18 4.81 7.85
CA TYR A 14 -0.38 3.51 8.23
C TYR A 14 0.60 2.34 8.05
N CYS A 15 1.78 2.58 7.46
CA CYS A 15 2.82 1.56 7.29
C CYS A 15 3.68 1.48 8.56
N LYS A 16 3.23 0.72 9.55
CA LYS A 16 3.89 0.59 10.87
C LYS A 16 4.95 -0.51 10.87
N ASP A 17 5.90 -0.42 9.95
CA ASP A 17 6.95 -1.43 9.77
C ASP A 17 7.91 -1.43 10.98
N LYS A 18 7.97 -2.53 11.74
CA LYS A 18 8.99 -2.75 12.79
C LYS A 18 9.94 -3.85 12.33
N ALA A 19 11.24 -3.69 12.56
CA ALA A 19 12.25 -4.66 12.13
C ALA A 19 11.94 -6.11 12.55
N LYS A 20 11.39 -6.30 13.76
CA LYS A 20 10.97 -7.61 14.29
C LYS A 20 9.82 -8.25 13.50
N ASP A 21 8.94 -7.45 12.91
CA ASP A 21 7.78 -7.92 12.16
C ASP A 21 8.15 -8.29 10.70
N LEU A 22 9.32 -7.83 10.24
CA LEU A 22 9.82 -8.08 8.89
C LEU A 22 10.76 -9.28 8.81
N MET A 23 11.41 -9.62 9.91
CA MET A 23 12.35 -10.73 9.95
C MET A 23 11.58 -12.06 9.85
N PRO A 24 11.83 -12.88 8.81
CA PRO A 24 11.22 -14.18 8.69
C PRO A 24 11.70 -15.10 9.83
N VAL A 25 10.84 -16.03 10.26
CA VAL A 25 11.16 -16.97 11.33
C VAL A 25 12.16 -18.01 10.84
N ASN A 26 12.01 -18.45 9.59
CA ASN A 26 12.90 -19.39 8.92
C ASN A 26 13.79 -18.68 7.90
N LYS A 27 15.04 -19.15 7.74
CA LYS A 27 16.03 -18.52 6.84
C LYS A 27 15.59 -18.46 5.37
N ASP A 28 14.74 -19.38 4.93
CA ASP A 28 14.30 -19.50 3.54
C ASP A 28 12.92 -18.87 3.28
N GLU A 29 12.33 -18.23 4.29
CA GLU A 29 11.04 -17.56 4.14
C GLU A 29 11.20 -16.12 3.62
N PRO A 30 10.27 -15.65 2.77
CA PRO A 30 10.32 -14.29 2.28
C PRO A 30 9.98 -13.30 3.40
N VAL A 31 10.64 -12.14 3.36
CA VAL A 31 10.22 -10.96 4.14
C VAL A 31 8.82 -10.54 3.68
N ARG A 32 7.87 -10.44 4.61
CA ARG A 32 6.50 -10.03 4.34
C ARG A 32 6.19 -8.70 5.00
N LEU A 33 5.76 -7.72 4.19
CA LEU A 33 5.29 -6.43 4.67
C LEU A 33 3.78 -6.49 4.88
N ARG A 34 3.31 -6.29 6.11
CA ARG A 34 1.88 -6.11 6.39
C ARG A 34 1.47 -4.68 6.08
N ARG A 35 0.37 -4.51 5.34
CA ARG A 35 -0.16 -3.20 4.97
C ARG A 35 -1.66 -3.14 5.27
N ASP A 36 -2.03 -2.36 6.28
CA ASP A 36 -3.43 -2.11 6.67
C ASP A 36 -3.97 -0.84 5.97
N VAL A 37 -3.53 -0.59 4.73
CA VAL A 37 -3.89 0.59 3.92
C VAL A 37 -3.98 0.21 2.45
N VAL A 38 -4.92 0.84 1.73
CA VAL A 38 -5.03 0.76 0.26
C VAL A 38 -5.28 2.16 -0.28
N LEU A 39 -4.46 2.62 -1.22
CA LEU A 39 -4.72 3.84 -1.97
C LEU A 39 -5.75 3.57 -3.07
N LEU A 40 -6.82 4.38 -3.10
CA LEU A 40 -7.84 4.30 -4.14
C LEU A 40 -7.62 5.39 -5.18
N THR A 41 -7.21 5.02 -6.39
CA THR A 41 -6.97 5.96 -7.49
C THR A 41 -6.96 5.25 -8.84
N ASP A 42 -7.39 5.97 -9.88
CA ASP A 42 -7.24 5.58 -11.28
C ASP A 42 -6.07 6.32 -11.98
N ASP A 43 -5.41 7.24 -11.27
CA ASP A 43 -4.26 7.97 -11.79
C ASP A 43 -3.03 7.06 -11.94
N ARG A 44 -2.44 7.04 -13.13
CA ARG A 44 -1.32 6.16 -13.47
C ARG A 44 -0.03 6.54 -12.76
N ASN A 45 0.27 7.83 -12.65
CA ASN A 45 1.50 8.30 -12.03
C ASN A 45 1.46 8.03 -10.52
N MET A 46 0.31 8.27 -9.90
CA MET A 46 0.11 8.01 -8.48
C MET A 46 0.11 6.51 -8.18
N ARG A 47 -0.44 5.68 -9.08
CA ARG A 47 -0.32 4.22 -8.97
C ARG A 47 1.14 3.76 -8.99
N VAL A 48 1.97 4.29 -9.88
CA VAL A 48 3.41 3.98 -9.91
C VAL A 48 4.08 4.43 -8.61
N LYS A 49 3.83 5.65 -8.14
CA LYS A 49 4.37 6.17 -6.87
C LYS A 49 4.00 5.31 -5.67
N ALA A 50 2.74 4.84 -5.58
CA ALA A 50 2.31 3.97 -4.50
C ALA A 50 3.04 2.62 -4.52
N LEU A 51 3.16 2.00 -5.70
CA LEU A 51 3.82 0.70 -5.86
C LEU A 51 5.31 0.77 -5.51
N THR A 52 6.02 1.83 -5.89
CA THR A 52 7.44 1.99 -5.53
C THR A 52 7.68 2.17 -4.03
N HIS A 53 6.64 2.52 -3.26
CA HIS A 53 6.67 2.66 -1.80
C HIS A 53 5.97 1.49 -1.07
N ASN A 54 5.71 0.39 -1.77
CA ASN A 54 5.01 -0.80 -1.25
C ASN A 54 3.59 -0.50 -0.72
N VAL A 55 2.94 0.57 -1.19
CA VAL A 55 1.57 0.91 -0.83
C VAL A 55 0.61 0.19 -1.79
N PRO A 56 -0.30 -0.67 -1.28
CA PRO A 56 -1.32 -1.30 -2.12
C PRO A 56 -2.22 -0.26 -2.78
N VAL A 57 -2.58 -0.47 -4.05
CA VAL A 57 -3.36 0.49 -4.84
C VAL A 57 -4.39 -0.20 -5.72
N ARG A 58 -5.61 0.36 -5.79
CA ARG A 58 -6.72 -0.14 -6.62
C ARG A 58 -7.55 1.02 -7.15
N ALA A 59 -8.17 0.81 -8.31
CA ALA A 59 -9.28 1.62 -8.79
C ALA A 59 -10.47 1.52 -7.83
N ILE A 60 -11.24 2.60 -7.66
CA ILE A 60 -12.42 2.59 -6.76
C ILE A 60 -13.43 1.48 -7.16
N PRO A 61 -13.86 1.35 -8.43
CA PRO A 61 -14.83 0.32 -8.80
C PRO A 61 -14.32 -1.11 -8.55
N VAL A 62 -13.02 -1.34 -8.74
CA VAL A 62 -12.39 -2.65 -8.49
C VAL A 62 -12.36 -2.97 -7.01
N PHE A 63 -12.09 -1.96 -6.16
CA PHE A 63 -12.10 -2.14 -4.72
C PHE A 63 -13.50 -2.41 -4.17
N LEU A 64 -14.52 -1.70 -4.65
CA LEU A 64 -15.93 -1.95 -4.30
C LEU A 64 -16.36 -3.39 -4.62
N LYS A 65 -16.05 -3.86 -5.85
CA LYS A 65 -16.30 -5.25 -6.25
C LYS A 65 -15.59 -6.26 -5.35
N TRP A 66 -14.34 -6.00 -4.98
CA TRP A 66 -13.58 -6.86 -4.07
C TRP A 66 -14.20 -6.89 -2.66
N ALA A 67 -14.63 -5.72 -2.16
CA ALA A 67 -15.24 -5.56 -0.85
C ALA A 67 -16.68 -6.10 -0.77
N LYS A 68 -17.28 -6.50 -1.91
CA LYS A 68 -18.67 -6.98 -2.02
C LYS A 68 -19.69 -5.95 -1.51
N VAL A 69 -19.38 -4.67 -1.71
CA VAL A 69 -20.27 -3.54 -1.41
C VAL A 69 -20.35 -2.71 -2.69
N GLY A 70 -21.52 -2.71 -3.34
CA GLY A 70 -21.72 -2.08 -4.65
C GLY A 70 -22.55 -2.94 -5.59
#